data_AF-A0A7W9XH82-F1
#
_entry.id   AF-A0A7W9XH82-F1
#
_cell.length_a   1.000
_cell.length_b   1.000
_cell.length_c   1.000
_cell.angle_alpha   90.00
_cell.angle_beta   90.00
_cell.angle_gamma   90.00
#
_symmetry.space_group_name_H-M   'P 1'
#
loop_
_entity.id
_entity.type
_entity.pdbx_description
1 polymer ?
#
loop_
_entity_poly.entity_id
_entity_poly.type
_entity_poly.pdbx_seq_one_letter_code
_entity_poly.pdbx_strand_id
1 'polypeptide(L)'
;MRGLFDIVLRPIEKTGVNFWWLDWQQWPNDKKIPQLSNTWWLNYTFFTDMALHSQTRPLLYHRWGGLGNHRYQIGFSGDTFMTWESLAYEPYFTSTASNVLYTYWSHDIGGHILKQNEKFVEPELYTRWLQYGGFSPIMRTHSTKNAAIKKEIWNFGSQYAKAQHDAIRLRYALGPYIYTMSRKTFETGIGLCRPMYYDYAHQPEAYTFKEEYMFGDNILIRPVTTPAKDGFSAVKVWLPSGNDWYEWSSGTLLKGGQVVERSFTIDEYPIYIKAGSVIPMYNDQIQNLDKNPSEMNIAIFPGGGGKFQLYEDNGNDKNYATEFATTNISTFITGNQQLVNISPTAGKYQGMLLRKKITLKLFGTQPPVKVSVNGKPVLWASNGRTGTWNFDGASLCLNILLPEQDCRIPQQIRITYDTMQYGELNAGLVEKFKRLSMITADLKSGDNGNEGISISNNLGTAEETNRLLGYHPERFQYYLRQFEMSYKLIPDEIRSLKAVDETKKNILISQLLQ
;
A
#
# COMPACT_ATOMS: atom_id res chain seq x y z
N MET A 1 4.22 -12.71 -40.30
CA MET A 1 4.54 -11.74 -39.22
C MET A 1 5.77 -10.89 -39.49
N ARG A 2 6.89 -11.39 -40.06
CA ARG A 2 8.11 -10.57 -40.31
C ARG A 2 7.85 -9.22 -40.99
N GLY A 3 7.05 -9.17 -42.06
CA GLY A 3 6.70 -7.89 -42.70
C GLY A 3 6.06 -6.87 -41.75
N LEU A 4 5.20 -7.31 -40.82
CA LEU A 4 4.63 -6.43 -39.80
C LEU A 4 5.72 -5.92 -38.85
N PHE A 5 6.55 -6.82 -38.31
CA PHE A 5 7.62 -6.43 -37.38
C PHE A 5 8.67 -5.53 -38.05
N ASP A 6 9.21 -5.95 -39.19
CA ASP A 6 10.35 -5.29 -39.84
C ASP A 6 9.99 -3.95 -40.47
N ILE A 7 8.80 -3.86 -41.08
CA ILE A 7 8.40 -2.69 -41.89
C ILE A 7 7.58 -1.69 -41.06
N VAL A 8 6.78 -2.17 -40.11
CA VAL A 8 5.84 -1.31 -39.36
C VAL A 8 6.34 -1.07 -37.93
N LEU A 9 6.54 -2.13 -37.15
CA LEU A 9 6.73 -2.01 -35.71
C LEU A 9 8.16 -1.59 -35.33
N ARG A 10 9.20 -2.18 -35.92
CA ARG A 10 10.60 -1.84 -35.61
C ARG A 10 10.97 -0.39 -35.91
N PRO A 11 10.50 0.25 -37.00
CA PRO A 11 10.70 1.68 -37.19
C PRO A 11 10.10 2.51 -36.05
N ILE A 12 8.93 2.13 -35.52
CA ILE A 12 8.26 2.81 -34.39
C ILE A 12 8.99 2.54 -33.06
N GLU A 13 9.48 1.32 -32.85
CA GLU A 13 10.31 0.98 -31.69
C GLU A 13 11.60 1.79 -31.67
N LYS A 14 12.23 2.01 -32.84
CA LYS A 14 13.41 2.88 -32.98
C LYS A 14 13.13 4.34 -32.64
N THR A 15 11.88 4.81 -32.70
CA THR A 15 11.52 6.16 -32.23
C THR A 15 11.27 6.24 -30.72
N GLY A 16 11.30 5.11 -30.00
CA GLY A 16 11.24 5.06 -28.54
C GLY A 16 10.07 4.28 -27.95
N VAL A 17 9.23 3.61 -28.74
CA VAL A 17 8.18 2.74 -28.20
C VAL A 17 8.81 1.51 -27.52
N ASN A 18 8.49 1.30 -26.24
CA ASN A 18 9.14 0.26 -25.42
C ASN A 18 8.35 -1.05 -25.28
N PHE A 19 7.05 -1.04 -25.53
CA PHE A 19 6.20 -2.24 -25.48
C PHE A 19 4.93 -2.05 -26.31
N TRP A 20 4.22 -3.15 -26.58
CA TRP A 20 2.97 -3.13 -27.32
C TRP A 20 1.78 -3.56 -26.45
N TRP A 21 0.69 -2.79 -26.55
CA TRP A 21 -0.63 -3.23 -26.14
C TRP A 21 -1.37 -3.76 -27.37
N LEU A 22 -1.66 -5.05 -27.37
CA LEU A 22 -2.51 -5.68 -28.36
C LEU A 22 -3.95 -5.61 -27.86
N ASP A 23 -4.81 -4.95 -28.62
CA ASP A 23 -6.23 -4.87 -28.31
C ASP A 23 -7.07 -5.28 -29.52
N TRP A 24 -8.32 -5.62 -29.24
CA TRP A 24 -9.37 -5.97 -30.19
C TRP A 24 -9.21 -7.34 -30.85
N GLN A 25 -10.05 -8.30 -30.42
CA GLN A 25 -10.17 -9.62 -31.02
C GLN A 25 -11.64 -9.93 -31.31
N GLN A 26 -11.98 -10.08 -32.59
CA GLN A 26 -13.35 -10.43 -33.00
C GLN A 26 -13.66 -11.93 -32.80
N TRP A 27 -12.64 -12.80 -32.87
CA TRP A 27 -12.82 -14.26 -32.92
C TRP A 27 -11.77 -14.98 -32.08
N PRO A 28 -12.13 -16.02 -31.31
CA PRO A 28 -11.20 -16.78 -30.47
C PRO A 28 -10.09 -17.46 -31.30
N ASN A 29 -10.44 -17.97 -32.48
CA ASN A 29 -9.53 -18.68 -33.39
C ASN A 29 -9.49 -18.02 -34.77
N ASP A 30 -8.44 -18.33 -35.53
CA ASP A 30 -8.31 -17.91 -36.92
C ASP A 30 -9.42 -18.52 -37.80
N LYS A 31 -9.95 -17.74 -38.76
CA LYS A 31 -11.06 -18.16 -39.62
C LYS A 31 -10.67 -19.26 -40.62
N LYS A 32 -9.40 -19.31 -41.02
CA LYS A 32 -8.85 -20.27 -41.99
C LYS A 32 -8.16 -21.45 -41.30
N ILE A 33 -7.63 -21.25 -40.10
CA ILE A 33 -6.99 -22.27 -39.28
C ILE A 33 -7.75 -22.37 -37.94
N PRO A 34 -8.88 -23.11 -37.89
CA PRO A 34 -9.78 -23.09 -36.73
C PRO A 34 -9.17 -23.56 -35.40
N GLN A 35 -8.06 -24.29 -35.44
CA GLN A 35 -7.34 -24.76 -34.24
C GLN A 35 -6.30 -23.75 -33.74
N LEU A 36 -6.05 -22.66 -34.46
CA LEU A 36 -5.10 -21.64 -34.06
C LEU A 36 -5.81 -20.54 -33.27
N SER A 37 -5.57 -20.49 -31.96
CA SER A 37 -6.02 -19.36 -31.14
C SER A 37 -5.31 -18.07 -31.56
N ASN A 38 -6.09 -17.04 -31.90
CA ASN A 38 -5.53 -15.75 -32.30
C ASN A 38 -4.76 -15.10 -31.15
N THR A 39 -5.33 -15.10 -29.94
CA THR A 39 -4.73 -14.48 -28.76
C THR A 39 -3.42 -15.16 -28.38
N TRP A 40 -3.42 -16.50 -28.37
CA TRP A 40 -2.23 -17.26 -28.01
C TRP A 40 -1.12 -17.03 -29.04
N TRP A 41 -1.46 -17.10 -30.33
CA TRP A 41 -0.50 -16.90 -31.42
C TRP A 41 0.10 -15.49 -31.43
N LEU A 42 -0.73 -14.47 -31.23
CA LEU A 42 -0.27 -13.08 -31.12
C LEU A 42 0.64 -12.89 -29.91
N ASN A 43 0.28 -13.46 -28.75
CA ASN A 43 1.12 -13.36 -27.55
C ASN A 43 2.48 -14.03 -27.74
N TYR A 44 2.49 -15.24 -28.29
CA TYR A 44 3.73 -15.93 -28.63
C TYR A 44 4.59 -15.12 -29.58
N THR A 45 4.03 -14.65 -30.70
CA THR A 45 4.81 -13.99 -31.75
C THR A 45 5.36 -12.63 -31.32
N PHE A 46 4.55 -11.77 -30.70
CA PHE A 46 5.01 -10.44 -30.23
C PHE A 46 6.01 -10.54 -29.09
N PHE A 47 5.73 -11.40 -28.09
CA PHE A 47 6.65 -11.56 -26.97
C PHE A 47 7.98 -12.17 -27.42
N THR A 48 7.95 -13.18 -28.28
CA THR A 48 9.17 -13.84 -28.78
C THR A 48 9.99 -12.90 -29.66
N ASP A 49 9.36 -12.09 -30.53
CA ASP A 49 10.10 -11.10 -31.33
C ASP A 49 10.83 -10.10 -30.43
N MET A 50 10.14 -9.52 -29.43
CA MET A 50 10.78 -8.62 -28.46
C MET A 50 11.88 -9.32 -27.65
N ALA A 51 11.65 -10.57 -27.24
CA ALA A 51 12.63 -11.38 -26.52
C ALA A 51 13.88 -11.71 -27.36
N LEU A 52 13.78 -11.79 -28.69
CA LEU A 52 14.92 -12.03 -29.58
C LEU A 52 15.66 -10.75 -29.96
N HIS A 53 14.95 -9.63 -30.08
CA HIS A 53 15.51 -8.43 -30.71
C HIS A 53 15.78 -7.26 -29.75
N SER A 54 15.21 -7.25 -28.53
CA SER A 54 15.51 -6.23 -27.51
C SER A 54 16.68 -6.61 -26.61
N GLN A 55 17.27 -5.63 -25.91
CA GLN A 55 18.16 -5.86 -24.77
C GLN A 55 17.42 -5.77 -23.42
N THR A 56 16.16 -5.31 -23.43
CA THR A 56 15.32 -5.17 -22.24
C THR A 56 14.41 -6.37 -22.03
N ARG A 57 13.73 -6.42 -20.88
CA ARG A 57 12.71 -7.45 -20.63
C ARG A 57 11.57 -7.33 -21.63
N PRO A 58 11.16 -8.43 -22.27
CA PRO A 58 9.99 -8.42 -23.12
C PRO A 58 8.75 -8.14 -22.28
N LEU A 59 7.97 -7.15 -22.69
CA LEU A 59 6.72 -6.75 -22.04
C LEU A 59 5.61 -6.76 -23.08
N LEU A 60 4.52 -7.46 -22.75
CA LEU A 60 3.33 -7.52 -23.59
C LEU A 60 2.10 -7.31 -22.73
N TYR A 61 1.16 -6.52 -23.25
CA TYR A 61 -0.14 -6.31 -22.65
C TYR A 61 -1.25 -6.75 -23.62
N HIS A 62 -2.04 -7.77 -23.28
CA HIS A 62 -3.10 -8.29 -24.13
C HIS A 62 -4.23 -8.96 -23.31
N ARG A 63 -5.33 -9.36 -23.97
CA ARG A 63 -6.46 -10.07 -23.37
C ARG A 63 -6.09 -11.52 -23.01
N TRP A 64 -6.98 -12.19 -22.28
CA TRP A 64 -6.82 -13.60 -21.88
C TRP A 64 -6.65 -14.53 -23.09
N GLY A 65 -5.48 -15.18 -23.19
CA GLY A 65 -5.14 -16.11 -24.28
C GLY A 65 -5.21 -17.60 -23.91
N GLY A 66 -5.93 -17.97 -22.85
CA GLY A 66 -6.08 -19.36 -22.40
C GLY A 66 -4.97 -19.84 -21.45
N LEU A 67 -5.05 -21.11 -21.05
CA LEU A 67 -4.09 -21.71 -20.12
C LEU A 67 -2.66 -21.69 -20.69
N GLY A 68 -1.67 -21.46 -19.81
CA GLY A 68 -0.27 -21.34 -20.19
C GLY A 68 0.11 -20.00 -20.83
N ASN A 69 -0.82 -19.03 -20.87
CA ASN A 69 -0.55 -17.69 -21.40
C ASN A 69 0.23 -16.79 -20.42
N HIS A 70 0.34 -17.17 -19.13
CA HIS A 70 1.20 -16.49 -18.13
C HIS A 70 2.68 -16.34 -18.56
N ARG A 71 3.13 -17.13 -19.54
CA ARG A 71 4.45 -16.97 -20.20
C ARG A 71 4.58 -15.62 -20.92
N TYR A 72 3.47 -14.93 -21.17
CA TYR A 72 3.37 -13.64 -21.84
C TYR A 72 2.65 -12.68 -20.89
N GLN A 73 3.36 -11.68 -20.40
CA GLN A 73 3.29 -11.30 -18.99
C GLN A 73 1.95 -10.74 -18.52
N ILE A 74 1.33 -9.77 -19.23
CA ILE A 74 0.21 -9.02 -18.66
C ILE A 74 -1.11 -9.28 -19.39
N GLY A 75 -2.08 -9.78 -18.62
CA GLY A 75 -3.48 -9.97 -19.02
C GLY A 75 -4.39 -8.85 -18.52
N PHE A 76 -5.58 -8.69 -19.11
CA PHE A 76 -6.60 -7.82 -18.53
C PHE A 76 -8.05 -8.27 -18.66
N SER A 77 -8.89 -7.76 -17.75
CA SER A 77 -10.32 -8.10 -17.61
C SER A 77 -11.24 -7.58 -18.72
N GLY A 78 -10.76 -6.69 -19.59
CA GLY A 78 -11.55 -6.09 -20.65
C GLY A 78 -12.33 -4.84 -20.20
N ASP A 79 -13.44 -4.59 -20.89
CA ASP A 79 -14.14 -3.31 -20.87
C ASP A 79 -15.25 -3.30 -19.81
N THR A 80 -14.91 -2.96 -18.58
CA THR A 80 -15.87 -2.94 -17.45
C THR A 80 -16.72 -1.68 -17.39
N PHE A 81 -17.91 -1.77 -16.80
CA PHE A 81 -18.72 -0.59 -16.51
C PHE A 81 -18.21 0.12 -15.25
N MET A 82 -18.27 1.45 -15.25
CA MET A 82 -17.96 2.30 -14.08
C MET A 82 -19.07 2.19 -13.03
N THR A 83 -19.08 1.08 -12.28
CA THR A 83 -20.16 0.72 -11.34
C THR A 83 -19.59 0.05 -10.10
N TRP A 84 -20.30 0.18 -8.97
CA TRP A 84 -19.94 -0.49 -7.73
C TRP A 84 -19.99 -2.01 -7.84
N GLU A 85 -20.91 -2.56 -8.65
CA GLU A 85 -21.00 -3.99 -8.91
C GLU A 85 -19.76 -4.51 -9.63
N SER A 86 -19.20 -3.74 -10.57
CA SER A 86 -17.94 -4.09 -11.23
C SER A 86 -16.77 -4.04 -10.24
N LEU A 87 -16.68 -2.98 -9.43
CA LEU A 87 -15.65 -2.89 -8.38
C LEU A 87 -15.77 -4.02 -7.35
N ALA A 88 -16.98 -4.45 -6.98
CA ALA A 88 -17.19 -5.55 -6.05
C ALA A 88 -16.69 -6.91 -6.58
N TYR A 89 -16.73 -7.12 -7.89
CA TYR A 89 -16.29 -8.36 -8.52
C TYR A 89 -14.77 -8.43 -8.74
N GLU A 90 -14.14 -7.29 -9.05
CA GLU A 90 -12.73 -7.25 -9.48
C GLU A 90 -11.71 -7.82 -8.47
N PRO A 91 -11.82 -7.63 -7.14
CA PRO A 91 -10.89 -8.23 -6.17
C PRO A 91 -10.89 -9.77 -6.21
N TYR A 92 -12.07 -10.38 -6.26
CA TYR A 92 -12.23 -11.82 -6.41
C TYR A 92 -11.64 -12.28 -7.74
N PHE A 93 -11.96 -11.59 -8.84
CA PHE A 93 -11.50 -11.97 -10.17
C PHE A 93 -9.98 -11.85 -10.33
N THR A 94 -9.41 -10.75 -9.85
CA THR A 94 -7.96 -10.47 -9.94
C THR A 94 -7.16 -11.44 -9.08
N SER A 95 -7.60 -11.73 -7.85
CA SER A 95 -6.90 -12.68 -6.98
C SER A 95 -6.97 -14.11 -7.54
N THR A 96 -8.14 -14.56 -8.00
CA THR A 96 -8.32 -15.93 -8.53
C THR A 96 -7.66 -16.17 -9.89
N ALA A 97 -7.27 -15.13 -10.63
CA ALA A 97 -6.43 -15.27 -11.82
C ALA A 97 -5.10 -16.00 -11.53
N SER A 98 -4.60 -15.89 -10.29
CA SER A 98 -3.41 -16.62 -9.84
C SER A 98 -3.57 -18.15 -9.82
N ASN A 99 -4.80 -18.68 -9.76
CA ASN A 99 -5.08 -20.13 -9.82
C ASN A 99 -4.64 -20.77 -11.15
N VAL A 100 -4.59 -19.97 -12.21
CA VAL A 100 -4.16 -20.39 -13.55
C VAL A 100 -2.81 -19.75 -13.93
N LEU A 101 -2.04 -19.36 -12.92
CA LEU A 101 -0.73 -18.70 -13.00
C LEU A 101 -0.75 -17.33 -13.67
N TYR A 102 -1.92 -16.72 -13.92
CA TYR A 102 -1.97 -15.41 -14.55
C TYR A 102 -1.86 -14.29 -13.52
N THR A 103 -0.69 -14.22 -12.88
CA THR A 103 -0.44 -13.43 -11.67
C THR A 103 -0.31 -11.93 -11.92
N TYR A 104 0.08 -11.52 -13.14
CA TYR A 104 0.13 -10.11 -13.55
C TYR A 104 -1.16 -9.72 -14.27
N TRP A 105 -2.26 -9.81 -13.52
CA TRP A 105 -3.58 -9.42 -14.01
C TRP A 105 -3.81 -7.91 -13.85
N SER A 106 -4.29 -7.27 -14.91
CA SER A 106 -4.70 -5.87 -14.92
C SER A 106 -6.22 -5.77 -15.09
N HIS A 107 -6.78 -4.66 -14.65
CA HIS A 107 -8.12 -4.21 -15.02
C HIS A 107 -8.07 -2.72 -15.29
N ASP A 108 -9.14 -2.14 -15.83
CA ASP A 108 -9.27 -0.69 -15.97
C ASP A 108 -9.64 -0.10 -14.61
N ILE A 109 -8.67 0.46 -13.89
CA ILE A 109 -8.96 1.11 -12.60
C ILE A 109 -9.97 2.24 -12.82
N GLY A 110 -11.10 2.16 -12.11
CA GLY A 110 -12.21 3.07 -12.27
C GLY A 110 -13.18 2.75 -13.41
N GLY A 111 -13.10 1.57 -14.03
CA GLY A 111 -13.98 1.09 -15.11
C GLY A 111 -13.64 1.61 -16.51
N HIS A 112 -14.03 0.92 -17.57
CA HIS A 112 -13.76 1.32 -18.95
C HIS A 112 -14.78 2.33 -19.51
N ILE A 113 -16.07 2.07 -19.27
CA ILE A 113 -17.21 2.76 -19.89
C ILE A 113 -18.26 3.20 -18.87
N LEU A 114 -18.84 4.38 -19.09
CA LEU A 114 -20.01 4.85 -18.34
C LEU A 114 -21.23 3.99 -18.69
N LYS A 115 -22.07 3.71 -17.69
CA LYS A 115 -23.40 3.12 -17.91
C LYS A 115 -24.30 4.18 -18.58
N GLN A 116 -25.29 3.77 -19.37
CA GLN A 116 -26.07 4.64 -20.28
C GLN A 116 -26.69 5.93 -19.67
N ASN A 117 -26.80 6.04 -18.35
CA ASN A 117 -27.35 7.21 -17.66
C ASN A 117 -26.31 8.04 -16.87
N GLU A 118 -25.08 7.55 -16.76
CA GLU A 118 -24.00 8.22 -16.02
C GLU A 118 -23.37 9.31 -16.88
N LYS A 119 -23.12 10.47 -16.28
CA LYS A 119 -22.62 11.66 -16.99
C LYS A 119 -21.17 12.01 -16.66
N PHE A 120 -20.61 11.43 -15.59
CA PHE A 120 -19.26 11.69 -15.13
C PHE A 120 -18.75 10.51 -14.28
N VAL A 121 -17.45 10.50 -13.99
CA VAL A 121 -16.83 9.51 -13.10
C VAL A 121 -17.19 9.85 -11.66
N GLU A 122 -17.94 8.97 -10.99
CA GLU A 122 -18.33 9.16 -9.59
C GLU A 122 -17.06 9.19 -8.68
N PRO A 123 -16.80 10.31 -7.97
CA PRO A 123 -15.54 10.51 -7.24
C PRO A 123 -15.21 9.46 -6.19
N GLU A 124 -16.21 8.99 -5.43
CA GLU A 124 -16.01 8.01 -4.38
C GLU A 124 -15.64 6.65 -4.98
N LEU A 125 -16.45 6.15 -5.91
CA LEU A 125 -16.20 4.91 -6.66
C LEU A 125 -14.80 4.90 -7.26
N TYR A 126 -14.41 5.98 -7.95
CA TYR A 126 -13.08 6.05 -8.56
C TYR A 126 -11.96 6.02 -7.52
N THR A 127 -12.15 6.74 -6.41
CA THR A 127 -11.17 6.75 -5.31
C THR A 127 -11.02 5.37 -4.68
N ARG A 128 -12.12 4.67 -4.38
CA ARG A 128 -12.10 3.30 -3.86
C ARG A 128 -11.46 2.32 -4.83
N TRP A 129 -11.72 2.47 -6.12
CA TRP A 129 -11.10 1.64 -7.16
C TRP A 129 -9.60 1.91 -7.26
N LEU A 130 -9.15 3.16 -7.15
CA LEU A 130 -7.72 3.50 -7.19
C LEU A 130 -6.98 3.00 -5.94
N GLN A 131 -7.60 3.07 -4.76
CA GLN A 131 -7.07 2.46 -3.53
C GLN A 131 -6.85 0.96 -3.71
N TYR A 132 -7.85 0.25 -4.23
CA TYR A 132 -7.72 -1.15 -4.62
C TYR A 132 -6.61 -1.36 -5.66
N GLY A 133 -6.56 -0.53 -6.70
CA GLY A 133 -5.57 -0.60 -7.75
C GLY A 133 -4.12 -0.37 -7.29
N GLY A 134 -3.90 0.31 -6.16
CA GLY A 134 -2.58 0.37 -5.51
C GLY A 134 -2.08 -1.01 -5.05
N PHE A 135 -3.01 -1.93 -4.78
CA PHE A 135 -2.76 -3.29 -4.31
C PHE A 135 -3.16 -4.38 -5.33
N SER A 136 -3.35 -4.01 -6.60
CA SER A 136 -3.46 -4.98 -7.70
C SER A 136 -2.06 -5.31 -8.27
N PRO A 137 -1.90 -6.38 -9.08
CA PRO A 137 -0.61 -6.67 -9.71
C PRO A 137 -0.13 -5.52 -10.60
N ILE A 138 -1.06 -4.95 -11.38
CA ILE A 138 -0.81 -3.85 -12.31
C ILE A 138 -1.68 -2.64 -11.97
N MET A 139 -1.05 -1.51 -11.65
CA MET A 139 -1.74 -0.24 -11.40
C MET A 139 -1.86 0.55 -12.70
N ARG A 140 -2.99 0.42 -13.40
CA ARG A 140 -3.26 1.13 -14.66
C ARG A 140 -4.67 1.71 -14.69
N THR A 141 -4.76 3.02 -14.87
CA THR A 141 -6.00 3.72 -15.17
C THR A 141 -6.20 3.77 -16.68
N HIS A 142 -7.38 3.42 -17.17
CA HIS A 142 -7.72 3.48 -18.59
C HIS A 142 -9.23 3.52 -18.78
N SER A 143 -9.69 3.99 -19.93
CA SER A 143 -11.11 4.05 -20.30
C SER A 143 -11.27 4.30 -21.79
N THR A 144 -12.50 4.13 -22.27
CA THR A 144 -12.89 4.60 -23.60
C THR A 144 -12.61 6.10 -23.76
N LYS A 145 -12.36 6.54 -25.01
CA LYS A 145 -12.17 7.94 -25.32
C LYS A 145 -13.50 8.68 -25.25
N ASN A 146 -13.79 9.27 -24.10
CA ASN A 146 -15.01 10.05 -23.86
C ASN A 146 -14.66 11.29 -23.03
N ALA A 147 -15.09 12.48 -23.47
CA ALA A 147 -14.81 13.76 -22.80
C ALA A 147 -15.41 13.86 -21.39
N ALA A 148 -16.44 13.06 -21.08
CA ALA A 148 -17.05 12.95 -19.76
C ALA A 148 -16.22 12.11 -18.78
N ILE A 149 -15.25 11.34 -19.27
CA ILE A 149 -14.40 10.46 -18.47
C ILE A 149 -13.06 11.15 -18.27
N LYS A 150 -12.87 11.74 -17.09
CA LYS A 150 -11.60 12.33 -16.65
C LYS A 150 -11.14 11.63 -15.38
N LYS A 151 -9.95 11.03 -15.42
CA LYS A 151 -9.43 10.15 -14.36
C LYS A 151 -8.15 10.66 -13.71
N GLU A 152 -7.58 11.73 -14.26
CA GLU A 152 -6.44 12.39 -13.65
C GLU A 152 -6.87 13.03 -12.33
N ILE A 153 -6.06 12.83 -11.30
CA ILE A 153 -6.43 13.13 -9.90
C ILE A 153 -6.81 14.59 -9.66
N TRP A 154 -6.30 15.53 -10.46
CA TRP A 154 -6.59 16.95 -10.37
C TRP A 154 -7.98 17.35 -10.88
N ASN A 155 -8.75 16.42 -11.45
CA ASN A 155 -10.15 16.66 -11.83
C ASN A 155 -11.14 16.42 -10.67
N PHE A 156 -10.67 15.95 -9.51
CA PHE A 156 -11.51 15.62 -8.36
C PHE A 156 -11.37 16.65 -7.24
N GLY A 157 -12.39 16.77 -6.38
CA GLY A 157 -12.34 17.61 -5.19
C GLY A 157 -11.18 17.21 -4.25
N SER A 158 -10.68 18.16 -3.46
CA SER A 158 -9.44 18.01 -2.66
C SER A 158 -9.39 16.75 -1.79
N GLN A 159 -10.51 16.37 -1.15
CA GLN A 159 -10.62 15.17 -0.33
C GLN A 159 -10.36 13.88 -1.13
N TYR A 160 -10.91 13.78 -2.34
CA TYR A 160 -10.72 12.63 -3.23
C TYR A 160 -9.35 12.66 -3.88
N ALA A 161 -8.92 13.82 -4.39
CA ALA A 161 -7.62 13.99 -5.01
C ALA A 161 -6.47 13.64 -4.05
N LYS A 162 -6.59 14.02 -2.76
CA LYS A 162 -5.64 13.63 -1.71
C LYS A 162 -5.64 12.11 -1.49
N ALA A 163 -6.80 11.48 -1.29
CA ALA A 163 -6.89 10.04 -1.09
C ALA A 163 -6.33 9.25 -2.29
N GLN A 164 -6.59 9.72 -3.51
CA GLN A 164 -6.07 9.16 -4.75
C GLN A 164 -4.55 9.32 -4.86
N HIS A 165 -4.03 10.52 -4.58
CA HIS A 165 -2.60 10.79 -4.52
C HIS A 165 -1.90 9.86 -3.52
N ASP A 166 -2.42 9.75 -2.30
CA ASP A 166 -1.80 8.97 -1.24
C ASP A 166 -1.79 7.46 -1.57
N ALA A 167 -2.81 6.94 -2.26
CA ALA A 167 -2.81 5.57 -2.79
C ALA A 167 -1.69 5.35 -3.85
N ILE A 168 -1.49 6.31 -4.76
CA ILE A 168 -0.39 6.27 -5.74
C ILE A 168 0.97 6.33 -5.02
N ARG A 169 1.13 7.23 -4.04
CA ARG A 169 2.39 7.33 -3.27
C ARG A 169 2.69 6.04 -2.52
N LEU A 170 1.69 5.41 -1.91
CA LEU A 170 1.88 4.14 -1.20
C LEU A 170 2.30 3.01 -2.16
N ARG A 171 1.72 2.95 -3.37
CA ARG A 171 2.18 2.01 -4.41
C ARG A 171 3.66 2.18 -4.72
N TYR A 172 4.11 3.42 -4.93
CA TYR A 172 5.52 3.71 -5.24
C TYR A 172 6.43 3.41 -4.06
N ALA A 173 6.01 3.75 -2.84
CA ALA A 173 6.74 3.43 -1.63
C ALA A 173 6.91 1.91 -1.46
N LEU A 174 5.88 1.10 -1.78
CA LEU A 174 5.96 -0.37 -1.73
C LEU A 174 6.78 -1.00 -2.87
N GLY A 175 7.40 -0.21 -3.75
CA GLY A 175 8.21 -0.69 -4.89
C GLY A 175 9.16 -1.86 -4.55
N PRO A 176 10.03 -1.76 -3.52
CA PRO A 176 10.94 -2.85 -3.16
C PRO A 176 10.24 -4.13 -2.72
N TYR A 177 9.16 -4.01 -1.94
CA TYR A 177 8.35 -5.14 -1.51
C TYR A 177 7.68 -5.82 -2.70
N ILE A 178 6.99 -5.05 -3.54
CA ILE A 178 6.31 -5.54 -4.73
C ILE A 178 7.29 -6.23 -5.66
N TYR A 179 8.45 -5.62 -5.91
CA TYR A 179 9.47 -6.16 -6.80
C TYR A 179 10.09 -7.46 -6.27
N THR A 180 10.31 -7.54 -4.95
CA THR A 180 10.74 -8.78 -4.30
C THR A 180 9.67 -9.89 -4.40
N MET A 181 8.39 -9.54 -4.24
CA MET A 181 7.29 -10.51 -4.42
C MET A 181 7.15 -10.94 -5.89
N SER A 182 7.44 -10.07 -6.86
CA SER A 182 7.55 -10.43 -8.28
C SER A 182 8.69 -11.40 -8.54
N ARG A 183 9.84 -11.25 -7.85
CA ARG A 183 10.92 -12.27 -7.90
C ARG A 183 10.43 -13.61 -7.35
N LYS A 184 9.75 -13.62 -6.20
CA LYS A 184 9.16 -14.84 -5.65
C LYS A 184 8.16 -15.49 -6.62
N THR A 185 7.35 -14.68 -7.31
CA THR A 185 6.42 -15.14 -8.33
C THR A 185 7.17 -15.83 -9.48
N PHE A 186 8.28 -15.25 -9.95
CA PHE A 186 9.13 -15.86 -10.98
C PHE A 186 9.72 -17.20 -10.54
N GLU A 187 10.17 -17.33 -9.29
CA GLU A 187 10.81 -18.55 -8.78
C GLU A 187 9.84 -19.68 -8.43
N THR A 188 8.63 -19.32 -7.96
CA THR A 188 7.70 -20.29 -7.33
C THR A 188 6.35 -20.41 -8.03
N GLY A 189 6.00 -19.46 -8.89
CA GLY A 189 4.65 -19.36 -9.48
C GLY A 189 3.58 -18.79 -8.53
N ILE A 190 3.91 -18.53 -7.26
CA ILE A 190 2.97 -17.95 -6.28
C ILE A 190 2.88 -16.43 -6.52
N GLY A 191 1.72 -15.98 -6.98
CA GLY A 191 1.47 -14.58 -7.34
C GLY A 191 1.47 -13.61 -6.17
N LEU A 192 1.83 -12.35 -6.46
CA LEU A 192 1.71 -11.21 -5.56
C LEU A 192 0.29 -11.10 -5.01
N CYS A 193 -0.73 -11.06 -5.86
CA CYS A 193 -2.14 -11.11 -5.42
C CYS A 193 -2.62 -12.55 -5.50
N ARG A 194 -3.07 -13.11 -4.36
CA ARG A 194 -3.60 -14.48 -4.31
C ARG A 194 -4.75 -14.62 -3.32
N PRO A 195 -5.72 -15.52 -3.58
CA PRO A 195 -6.85 -15.74 -2.69
C PRO A 195 -6.40 -16.26 -1.33
N MET A 196 -7.18 -15.98 -0.30
CA MET A 196 -6.84 -16.33 1.08
C MET A 196 -6.59 -17.84 1.30
N TYR A 197 -7.26 -18.71 0.54
CA TYR A 197 -7.10 -20.16 0.67
C TYR A 197 -5.72 -20.69 0.26
N TYR A 198 -4.85 -19.89 -0.37
CA TYR A 198 -3.45 -20.29 -0.59
C TYR A 198 -2.69 -20.44 0.73
N ASP A 199 -2.92 -19.50 1.65
CA ASP A 199 -2.22 -19.45 2.94
C ASP A 199 -3.03 -20.11 4.06
N TYR A 200 -4.36 -20.20 3.91
CA TYR A 200 -5.30 -20.63 4.95
C TYR A 200 -6.32 -21.68 4.46
N ALA A 201 -5.88 -22.65 3.66
CA ALA A 201 -6.73 -23.64 2.99
C ALA A 201 -7.71 -24.42 3.89
N HIS A 202 -7.38 -24.56 5.19
CA HIS A 202 -8.17 -25.32 6.17
C HIS A 202 -9.15 -24.45 6.99
N GLN A 203 -9.17 -23.13 6.79
CA GLN A 203 -10.11 -22.23 7.47
C GLN A 203 -11.28 -21.92 6.50
N PRO A 204 -12.54 -22.33 6.81
CA PRO A 204 -13.67 -22.16 5.90
C PRO A 204 -13.91 -20.73 5.42
N GLU A 205 -13.59 -19.75 6.26
CA GLU A 205 -13.72 -18.33 5.98
C GLU A 205 -12.92 -17.90 4.75
N ALA A 206 -11.80 -18.56 4.44
CA ALA A 206 -10.99 -18.29 3.25
C ALA A 206 -11.75 -18.49 1.92
N TYR A 207 -12.86 -19.24 1.94
CA TYR A 207 -13.72 -19.47 0.78
C TYR A 207 -15.01 -18.62 0.83
N THR A 208 -15.34 -18.06 2.00
CA THR A 208 -16.51 -17.21 2.24
C THR A 208 -16.19 -15.75 1.92
N PHE A 209 -15.04 -15.24 2.39
CA PHE A 209 -14.58 -13.86 2.20
C PHE A 209 -13.81 -13.72 0.87
N LYS A 210 -14.54 -13.84 -0.24
CA LYS A 210 -13.96 -13.98 -1.59
C LYS A 210 -13.25 -12.74 -2.12
N GLU A 211 -13.56 -11.57 -1.59
CA GLU A 211 -12.96 -10.30 -1.98
C GLU A 211 -11.72 -9.96 -1.13
N GLU A 212 -11.39 -10.78 -0.14
CA GLU A 212 -10.14 -10.71 0.61
C GLU A 212 -9.03 -11.46 -0.13
N TYR A 213 -7.83 -10.90 -0.10
CA TYR A 213 -6.67 -11.54 -0.70
C TYR A 213 -5.39 -11.14 0.01
N MET A 214 -4.38 -12.00 -0.12
CA MET A 214 -3.01 -11.70 0.27
C MET A 214 -2.32 -10.93 -0.84
N PHE A 215 -1.69 -9.81 -0.48
CA PHE A 215 -0.79 -9.01 -1.30
C PHE A 215 0.65 -9.25 -0.86
N GLY A 216 1.32 -10.18 -1.52
CA GLY A 216 2.58 -10.78 -1.11
C GLY A 216 2.39 -11.62 0.15
N ASP A 217 3.41 -11.77 0.96
CA ASP A 217 3.36 -12.66 2.13
C ASP A 217 2.84 -11.97 3.40
N ASN A 218 2.88 -10.63 3.42
CA ASN A 218 2.78 -9.85 4.65
C ASN A 218 1.49 -9.04 4.78
N ILE A 219 0.79 -8.75 3.68
CA ILE A 219 -0.30 -7.78 3.64
C ILE A 219 -1.60 -8.48 3.21
N LEU A 220 -2.67 -8.33 3.98
CA LEU A 220 -4.04 -8.72 3.64
C LEU A 220 -4.80 -7.45 3.24
N ILE A 221 -5.51 -7.52 2.12
CA ILE A 221 -6.31 -6.41 1.59
C ILE A 221 -7.77 -6.85 1.49
N ARG A 222 -8.67 -5.98 1.96
CA ARG A 222 -10.11 -6.10 1.73
C ARG A 222 -10.63 -4.80 1.11
N PRO A 223 -10.78 -4.70 -0.21
CA PRO A 223 -11.23 -3.45 -0.83
C PRO A 223 -12.60 -3.00 -0.35
N VAL A 224 -12.81 -1.68 -0.26
CA VAL A 224 -14.13 -1.07 -0.05
C VAL A 224 -14.85 -1.07 -1.40
N THR A 225 -15.97 -1.78 -1.48
CA THR A 225 -16.69 -1.99 -2.74
C THR A 225 -18.17 -1.59 -2.67
N THR A 226 -18.52 -0.77 -1.68
CA THR A 226 -19.86 -0.20 -1.51
C THR A 226 -19.75 1.29 -1.16
N PRO A 227 -20.72 2.13 -1.57
CA PRO A 227 -20.75 3.55 -1.23
C PRO A 227 -20.72 3.78 0.28
N ALA A 228 -20.10 4.87 0.69
CA ALA A 228 -20.13 5.35 2.06
C ALA A 228 -21.55 5.81 2.44
N LYS A 229 -21.88 5.61 3.72
CA LYS A 229 -23.04 6.19 4.36
C LYS A 229 -22.54 7.14 5.45
N ASP A 230 -23.02 8.38 5.43
CA ASP A 230 -22.64 9.42 6.39
C ASP A 230 -21.10 9.63 6.48
N GLY A 231 -20.40 9.45 5.35
CA GLY A 231 -18.95 9.65 5.23
C GLY A 231 -18.08 8.42 5.55
N PHE A 232 -18.71 7.30 5.93
CA PHE A 232 -18.01 6.06 6.31
C PHE A 232 -18.46 4.86 5.49
N SER A 233 -17.51 3.99 5.16
CA SER A 233 -17.78 2.68 4.56
C SER A 233 -17.51 1.60 5.60
N ALA A 234 -18.55 0.89 6.03
CA ALA A 234 -18.43 -0.26 6.93
C ALA A 234 -18.03 -1.51 6.14
N VAL A 235 -17.01 -2.23 6.60
CA VAL A 235 -16.46 -3.42 5.94
C VAL A 235 -16.25 -4.53 6.95
N LYS A 236 -16.80 -5.71 6.67
CA LYS A 236 -16.48 -6.93 7.41
C LYS A 236 -15.20 -7.53 6.87
N VAL A 237 -14.27 -7.81 7.77
CA VAL A 237 -12.97 -8.38 7.46
C VAL A 237 -12.76 -9.61 8.32
N TRP A 238 -12.40 -10.72 7.69
CA TRP A 238 -11.90 -11.89 8.38
C TRP A 238 -10.39 -11.77 8.59
N LEU A 239 -9.96 -11.86 9.84
CA LEU A 239 -8.56 -11.92 10.23
C LEU A 239 -8.22 -13.38 10.53
N PRO A 240 -7.42 -14.05 9.68
CA PRO A 240 -7.10 -15.46 9.86
C PRO A 240 -6.43 -15.74 11.21
N SER A 241 -6.71 -16.92 11.76
CA SER A 241 -5.99 -17.40 12.95
C SER A 241 -4.53 -17.73 12.64
N GLY A 242 -3.69 -17.81 13.67
CA GLY A 242 -2.26 -18.14 13.56
C GLY A 242 -1.33 -16.92 13.51
N ASN A 243 -1.87 -15.71 13.32
CA ASN A 243 -1.12 -14.46 13.52
C ASN A 243 -2.04 -13.30 13.93
N ASP A 244 -1.49 -12.30 14.59
CA ASP A 244 -2.15 -11.01 14.81
C ASP A 244 -1.92 -10.07 13.60
N TRP A 245 -2.73 -9.02 13.50
CA TRP A 245 -2.80 -8.16 12.32
C TRP A 245 -2.80 -6.68 12.71
N TYR A 246 -1.79 -5.95 12.24
CA TYR A 246 -1.72 -4.50 12.39
C TYR A 246 -2.57 -3.84 11.30
N GLU A 247 -3.60 -3.11 11.69
CA GLU A 247 -4.40 -2.32 10.75
C GLU A 247 -3.72 -0.98 10.45
N TRP A 248 -3.45 -0.74 9.17
CA TRP A 248 -2.72 0.44 8.72
C TRP A 248 -3.39 1.77 9.08
N SER A 249 -4.72 1.86 8.97
CA SER A 249 -5.47 3.10 9.18
C SER A 249 -5.52 3.53 10.64
N SER A 250 -5.86 2.60 11.54
CA SER A 250 -6.00 2.92 12.97
C SER A 250 -4.72 2.76 13.78
N GLY A 251 -3.72 2.08 13.21
CA GLY A 251 -2.51 1.64 13.92
C GLY A 251 -2.73 0.52 14.93
N THR A 252 -3.94 -0.05 14.99
CA THR A 252 -4.31 -1.05 16.00
C THR A 252 -3.76 -2.43 15.65
N LEU A 253 -3.17 -3.12 16.63
CA LEU A 253 -2.84 -4.54 16.53
C LEU A 253 -4.05 -5.38 16.96
N LEU A 254 -4.69 -6.03 15.99
CA LEU A 254 -5.88 -6.84 16.16
C LEU A 254 -5.51 -8.33 16.29
N LYS A 255 -6.25 -9.06 17.11
CA LYS A 255 -6.09 -10.52 17.21
C LYS A 255 -6.54 -11.21 15.93
N GLY A 256 -5.82 -12.26 15.52
CA GLY A 256 -6.31 -13.16 14.47
C GLY A 256 -7.41 -14.10 14.97
N GLY A 257 -8.00 -14.85 14.04
CA GLY A 257 -9.04 -15.85 14.32
C GLY A 257 -10.42 -15.27 14.57
N GLN A 258 -10.71 -14.09 14.02
CA GLN A 258 -11.98 -13.40 14.22
C GLN A 258 -12.44 -12.69 12.94
N VAL A 259 -13.73 -12.38 12.90
CA VAL A 259 -14.30 -11.45 11.93
C VAL A 259 -14.57 -10.14 12.65
N VAL A 260 -14.04 -9.04 12.10
CA VAL A 260 -14.22 -7.69 12.62
C VAL A 260 -15.03 -6.87 11.62
N GLU A 261 -15.86 -5.95 12.10
CA GLU A 261 -16.49 -4.93 11.27
C GLU A 261 -15.83 -3.59 11.57
N ARG A 262 -15.30 -2.93 10.53
CA ARG A 262 -14.52 -1.70 10.65
C ARG A 262 -15.06 -0.63 9.70
N SER A 263 -14.98 0.63 10.12
CA SER A 263 -15.44 1.79 9.35
C SER A 263 -14.26 2.55 8.78
N PHE A 264 -14.37 3.02 7.54
CA PHE A 264 -13.29 3.72 6.85
C PHE A 264 -13.80 5.00 6.19
N THR A 265 -13.11 6.13 6.40
CA THR A 265 -13.34 7.35 5.61
C THR A 265 -12.78 7.21 4.21
N ILE A 266 -13.01 8.21 3.35
CA ILE A 266 -12.58 8.18 1.95
C ILE A 266 -11.06 8.04 1.77
N ASP A 267 -10.26 8.48 2.72
CA ASP A 267 -8.79 8.42 2.72
C ASP A 267 -8.22 7.23 3.50
N GLU A 268 -9.08 6.31 3.93
CA GLU A 268 -8.73 5.08 4.63
C GLU A 268 -9.32 3.88 3.93
N TYR A 269 -8.67 2.74 4.02
CA TYR A 269 -9.18 1.50 3.46
C TYR A 269 -8.51 0.30 4.13
N PRO A 270 -9.12 -0.89 4.07
CA PRO A 270 -8.70 -2.03 4.88
C PRO A 270 -7.39 -2.63 4.37
N ILE A 271 -6.28 -2.25 5.02
CA ILE A 271 -4.94 -2.82 4.86
C ILE A 271 -4.52 -3.41 6.21
N TYR A 272 -4.28 -4.71 6.23
CA TYR A 272 -3.86 -5.43 7.43
C TYR A 272 -2.49 -6.04 7.20
N ILE A 273 -1.57 -5.79 8.11
CA ILE A 273 -0.18 -6.22 8.00
C ILE A 273 0.07 -7.26 9.08
N LYS A 274 0.55 -8.44 8.68
CA LYS A 274 0.91 -9.53 9.60
C LYS A 274 1.84 -8.99 10.69
N ALA A 275 1.54 -9.30 11.95
CA ALA A 275 2.39 -8.91 13.08
C ALA A 275 3.84 -9.38 12.88
N GLY A 276 4.79 -8.55 13.30
CA GLY A 276 6.23 -8.78 13.13
C GLY A 276 6.77 -8.59 11.72
N SER A 277 5.94 -8.20 10.74
CA SER A 277 6.38 -8.02 9.35
C SER A 277 7.52 -7.00 9.23
N VAL A 278 8.44 -7.30 8.32
CA VAL A 278 9.50 -6.40 7.85
C VAL A 278 9.21 -6.11 6.39
N ILE A 279 8.94 -4.85 6.04
CA ILE A 279 8.53 -4.45 4.70
C ILE A 279 9.50 -3.36 4.20
N PRO A 280 10.35 -3.65 3.19
CA PRO A 280 11.17 -2.62 2.58
C PRO A 280 10.33 -1.70 1.71
N MET A 281 10.58 -0.40 1.84
CA MET A 281 9.86 0.65 1.14
C MET A 281 10.84 1.71 0.64
N TYR A 282 10.50 2.43 -0.42
CA TYR A 282 11.15 3.69 -0.74
C TYR A 282 10.70 4.81 0.19
N ASN A 283 11.47 5.90 0.21
CA ASN A 283 11.07 7.11 0.92
C ASN A 283 9.95 7.84 0.18
N ASP A 284 9.40 8.86 0.82
CA ASP A 284 8.32 9.70 0.29
C ASP A 284 8.78 10.67 -0.81
N GLN A 285 10.05 10.61 -1.25
CA GLN A 285 10.60 11.45 -2.31
C GLN A 285 10.67 10.73 -3.66
N ILE A 286 10.41 9.42 -3.72
CA ILE A 286 10.47 8.63 -4.95
C ILE A 286 9.54 9.21 -6.04
N GLN A 287 10.02 9.38 -7.26
CA GLN A 287 9.23 9.96 -8.37
C GLN A 287 8.98 8.96 -9.52
N ASN A 288 9.90 8.02 -9.73
CA ASN A 288 9.84 6.96 -10.73
C ASN A 288 10.51 5.70 -10.19
N LEU A 289 10.38 4.60 -10.91
CA LEU A 289 10.95 3.29 -10.53
C LEU A 289 12.05 2.84 -11.52
N ASP A 290 12.64 3.78 -12.27
CA ASP A 290 13.59 3.46 -13.35
C ASP A 290 14.93 2.93 -12.82
N LYS A 291 15.26 3.25 -11.57
CA LYS A 291 16.49 2.83 -10.88
C LYS A 291 16.21 2.54 -9.41
N ASN A 292 17.07 1.73 -8.81
CA ASN A 292 17.09 1.53 -7.36
C ASN A 292 17.62 2.83 -6.68
N PRO A 293 16.81 3.51 -5.85
CA PRO A 293 17.25 4.64 -5.05
C PRO A 293 18.30 4.25 -4.01
N SER A 294 19.17 5.20 -3.66
CA SER A 294 20.16 5.03 -2.58
C SER A 294 19.55 5.12 -1.18
N GLU A 295 18.35 5.71 -1.06
CA GLU A 295 17.62 5.84 0.19
C GLU A 295 16.44 4.87 0.26
N MET A 296 16.29 4.19 1.40
CA MET A 296 15.16 3.31 1.64
C MET A 296 14.70 3.34 3.09
N ASN A 297 13.42 3.02 3.27
CA ASN A 297 12.82 2.75 4.56
C ASN A 297 12.69 1.24 4.76
N ILE A 298 12.92 0.76 5.98
CA ILE A 298 12.51 -0.58 6.40
C ILE A 298 11.40 -0.41 7.43
N ALA A 299 10.16 -0.67 7.03
CA ALA A 299 9.00 -0.65 7.91
C ALA A 299 8.96 -1.94 8.73
N ILE A 300 8.81 -1.80 10.05
CA ILE A 300 8.73 -2.91 10.99
C ILE A 300 7.45 -2.76 11.79
N PHE A 301 6.65 -3.82 11.82
CA PHE A 301 5.33 -3.84 12.46
C PHE A 301 5.37 -4.57 13.80
N PRO A 302 4.51 -4.19 14.76
CA PRO A 302 4.54 -4.72 16.12
C PRO A 302 4.01 -6.16 16.18
N GLY A 303 4.06 -6.75 17.37
CA GLY A 303 3.40 -8.03 17.67
C GLY A 303 4.20 -9.29 17.35
N GLY A 304 5.49 -9.17 17.02
CA GLY A 304 6.35 -10.36 16.86
C GLY A 304 7.71 -10.08 16.22
N GLY A 305 8.48 -11.15 16.07
CA GLY A 305 9.66 -11.16 15.20
C GLY A 305 9.27 -11.46 13.75
N GLY A 306 10.17 -11.15 12.82
CA GLY A 306 9.94 -11.41 11.40
C GLY A 306 11.20 -11.28 10.57
N LYS A 307 11.08 -11.64 9.29
CA LYS A 307 12.19 -11.63 8.34
C LYS A 307 11.71 -11.25 6.95
N PHE A 308 12.60 -10.65 6.19
CA PHE A 308 12.41 -10.35 4.77
C PHE A 308 13.75 -10.47 4.05
N GLN A 309 13.75 -11.06 2.85
CA GLN A 309 14.91 -11.11 1.98
C GLN A 309 14.65 -10.14 0.82
N LEU A 310 15.21 -8.93 0.90
CA LEU A 310 15.10 -7.94 -0.16
C LEU A 310 15.82 -8.43 -1.41
N TYR A 311 15.14 -8.41 -2.56
CA TYR A 311 15.73 -8.69 -3.87
C TYR A 311 15.94 -7.41 -4.66
N GLU A 312 17.09 -7.28 -5.32
CA GLU A 312 17.42 -6.18 -6.20
C GLU A 312 18.20 -6.67 -7.42
N ASP A 313 17.92 -6.07 -8.58
CA ASP A 313 18.66 -6.28 -9.82
C ASP A 313 18.76 -4.96 -10.61
N ASN A 314 19.20 -5.03 -11.86
CA ASN A 314 19.37 -3.87 -12.73
C ASN A 314 18.05 -3.34 -13.35
N GLY A 315 16.89 -3.84 -12.92
CA GLY A 315 15.57 -3.31 -13.28
C GLY A 315 15.01 -3.86 -14.60
N ASN A 316 15.53 -3.47 -15.76
CA ASN A 316 14.91 -3.80 -17.06
C ASN A 316 15.81 -4.55 -18.04
N ASP A 317 16.89 -5.18 -17.56
CA ASP A 317 17.71 -6.07 -18.39
C ASP A 317 17.20 -7.53 -18.38
N LYS A 318 17.84 -8.37 -19.18
CA LYS A 318 17.53 -9.82 -19.28
C LYS A 318 18.29 -10.69 -18.28
N ASN A 319 19.19 -10.12 -17.47
CA ASN A 319 20.11 -10.90 -16.64
C ASN A 319 19.55 -11.22 -15.25
N TYR A 320 18.34 -10.75 -14.94
CA TYR A 320 17.66 -10.91 -13.65
C TYR A 320 17.61 -12.34 -13.09
N ALA A 321 17.68 -13.36 -13.94
CA ALA A 321 17.71 -14.74 -13.49
C ALA A 321 18.99 -15.08 -12.68
N THR A 322 20.12 -14.43 -12.98
CA THR A 322 21.45 -14.78 -12.47
C THR A 322 22.24 -13.60 -11.91
N GLU A 323 21.95 -12.37 -12.33
CA GLU A 323 22.61 -11.14 -11.88
C GLU A 323 21.66 -10.34 -11.00
N PHE A 324 21.75 -10.59 -9.70
CA PHE A 324 20.96 -9.91 -8.68
C PHE A 324 21.71 -9.88 -7.36
N ALA A 325 21.19 -9.11 -6.42
CA ALA A 325 21.65 -9.09 -5.05
C ALA A 325 20.48 -9.27 -4.08
N THR A 326 20.78 -9.85 -2.92
CA THR A 326 19.81 -10.04 -1.85
C THR A 326 20.32 -9.53 -0.51
N THR A 327 19.43 -8.96 0.30
CA THR A 327 19.73 -8.48 1.65
C THR A 327 18.74 -9.06 2.65
N ASN A 328 19.22 -9.91 3.56
CA ASN A 328 18.38 -10.47 4.62
C ASN A 328 18.21 -9.46 5.75
N ILE A 329 16.97 -9.17 6.11
CA ILE A 329 16.60 -8.30 7.22
C ILE A 329 15.73 -9.11 8.18
N SER A 330 16.01 -9.02 9.47
CA SER A 330 15.25 -9.74 10.49
C SER A 330 15.06 -8.88 11.72
N THR A 331 13.95 -9.09 12.41
CA THR A 331 13.64 -8.46 13.70
C THR A 331 13.26 -9.54 14.70
N PHE A 332 13.75 -9.40 15.94
CA PHE A 332 13.46 -10.31 17.04
C PHE A 332 13.20 -9.51 18.30
N ILE A 333 12.31 -10.02 19.15
CA ILE A 333 11.96 -9.42 20.42
C ILE A 333 12.42 -10.35 21.55
N THR A 334 13.06 -9.79 22.57
CA THR A 334 13.49 -10.52 23.76
C THR A 334 13.36 -9.62 24.98
N GLY A 335 12.43 -9.94 25.88
CA GLY A 335 12.10 -9.09 27.02
C GLY A 335 11.67 -7.69 26.56
N ASN A 336 12.34 -6.65 27.05
CA ASN A 336 12.11 -5.26 26.66
C ASN A 336 12.99 -4.78 25.50
N GLN A 337 13.68 -5.69 24.81
CA GLN A 337 14.58 -5.36 23.70
C GLN A 337 14.03 -5.86 22.37
N GLN A 338 14.15 -5.01 21.35
CA GLN A 338 13.95 -5.37 19.96
C GLN A 338 15.29 -5.26 19.22
N LEU A 339 15.65 -6.32 18.51
CA LEU A 339 16.86 -6.43 17.73
C LEU A 339 16.52 -6.50 16.26
N VAL A 340 17.05 -5.57 15.47
CA VAL A 340 16.95 -5.57 14.00
C VAL A 340 18.32 -5.86 13.43
N ASN A 341 18.43 -6.90 12.62
CA ASN A 341 19.66 -7.24 11.91
C ASN A 341 19.45 -7.02 10.40
N ILE A 342 20.34 -6.25 9.80
CA ILE A 342 20.50 -6.11 8.34
C ILE A 342 21.79 -6.85 7.99
N SER A 343 21.66 -7.95 7.28
CA SER A 343 22.79 -8.78 6.86
C SER A 343 23.56 -8.13 5.71
N PRO A 344 24.82 -8.52 5.45
CA PRO A 344 25.54 -8.11 4.25
C PRO A 344 24.73 -8.44 3.00
N THR A 345 24.66 -7.49 2.06
CA THR A 345 24.11 -7.76 0.74
C THR A 345 24.99 -8.78 0.02
N ALA A 346 24.37 -9.87 -0.45
CA ALA A 346 25.02 -10.94 -1.19
C ALA A 346 24.60 -10.92 -2.66
N GLY A 347 25.54 -11.14 -3.57
CA GLY A 347 25.30 -11.07 -5.03
C GLY A 347 25.78 -9.76 -5.64
N LYS A 348 25.53 -9.60 -6.94
CA LYS A 348 25.94 -8.43 -7.72
C LYS A 348 25.13 -8.34 -9.01
N TYR A 349 24.94 -7.11 -9.49
CA TYR A 349 24.36 -6.81 -10.79
C TYR A 349 24.96 -5.51 -11.32
N GLN A 350 24.82 -5.26 -12.62
CA GLN A 350 25.30 -4.04 -13.24
C GLN A 350 24.64 -2.80 -12.62
N GLY A 351 25.43 -1.78 -12.24
CA GLY A 351 24.90 -0.54 -11.67
C GLY A 351 24.45 -0.63 -10.21
N MET A 352 24.74 -1.74 -9.51
CA MET A 352 24.42 -1.91 -8.10
C MET A 352 25.02 -0.82 -7.21
N LEU A 353 24.18 -0.20 -6.37
CA LEU A 353 24.61 0.75 -5.35
C LEU A 353 25.24 0.02 -4.17
N LEU A 354 26.53 0.30 -3.92
CA LEU A 354 27.25 -0.29 -2.79
C LEU A 354 27.03 0.45 -1.46
N ARG A 355 26.54 1.69 -1.51
CA ARG A 355 26.29 2.53 -0.33
C ARG A 355 24.85 2.97 -0.31
N LYS A 356 24.20 2.83 0.84
CA LYS A 356 22.78 3.14 1.04
C LYS A 356 22.55 3.86 2.34
N LYS A 357 21.50 4.69 2.35
CA LYS A 357 20.97 5.31 3.55
C LYS A 357 19.65 4.63 3.90
N ILE A 358 19.61 4.02 5.09
CA ILE A 358 18.47 3.25 5.55
C ILE A 358 17.83 3.99 6.73
N THR A 359 16.51 4.16 6.68
CA THR A 359 15.72 4.57 7.84
C THR A 359 14.88 3.40 8.31
N LEU A 360 15.06 2.96 9.56
CA LEU A 360 14.12 2.01 10.16
C LEU A 360 12.89 2.78 10.63
N LYS A 361 11.70 2.30 10.26
CA LYS A 361 10.41 2.84 10.69
C LYS A 361 9.67 1.78 11.50
N LEU A 362 9.66 1.91 12.82
CA LEU A 362 9.00 0.97 13.72
C LEU A 362 7.62 1.53 14.09
N PHE A 363 6.59 1.01 13.43
CA PHE A 363 5.21 1.45 13.58
C PHE A 363 4.58 0.93 14.86
N GLY A 364 3.65 1.72 15.41
CA GLY A 364 2.87 1.32 16.56
C GLY A 364 3.72 1.01 17.78
N THR A 365 4.78 1.79 18.00
CA THR A 365 5.69 1.63 19.13
C THR A 365 5.63 2.84 20.05
N GLN A 366 6.05 2.65 21.29
CA GLN A 366 6.37 3.77 22.18
C GLN A 366 7.81 4.26 21.91
N PRO A 367 8.19 5.45 22.40
CA PRO A 367 9.57 5.88 22.36
C PRO A 367 10.51 4.94 23.12
N PRO A 368 11.72 4.67 22.59
CA PRO A 368 12.70 3.83 23.26
C PRO A 368 13.41 4.58 24.39
N VAL A 369 13.90 3.86 25.39
CA VAL A 369 14.82 4.41 26.40
C VAL A 369 16.26 4.45 25.88
N LYS A 370 16.61 3.53 24.97
CA LYS A 370 17.95 3.45 24.39
C LYS A 370 17.90 2.86 22.99
N VAL A 371 18.66 3.46 22.09
CA VAL A 371 18.93 2.94 20.75
C VAL A 371 20.44 2.82 20.58
N SER A 372 20.90 1.73 19.96
CA SER A 372 22.29 1.58 19.56
C SER A 372 22.41 0.87 18.22
N VAL A 373 23.42 1.24 17.44
CA VAL A 373 23.76 0.64 16.15
C VAL A 373 25.19 0.13 16.25
N ASN A 374 25.38 -1.18 16.05
CA ASN A 374 26.67 -1.85 16.20
C ASN A 374 27.36 -1.51 17.55
N GLY A 375 26.57 -1.48 18.62
CA GLY A 375 27.02 -1.15 19.98
C GLY A 375 27.21 0.34 20.27
N LYS A 376 27.18 1.23 19.26
CA LYS A 376 27.31 2.68 19.45
C LYS A 376 25.94 3.32 19.76
N PRO A 377 25.80 4.15 20.79
CA PRO A 377 24.56 4.85 21.09
C PRO A 377 24.10 5.73 19.93
N VAL A 378 22.79 5.75 19.68
CA VAL A 378 22.12 6.69 18.76
C VAL A 378 21.29 7.62 19.62
N LEU A 379 21.53 8.93 19.50
CA LEU A 379 20.85 9.94 20.31
C LEU A 379 19.56 10.41 19.65
N TRP A 380 18.64 10.92 20.45
CA TRP A 380 17.43 11.55 19.97
C TRP A 380 17.74 12.90 19.31
N ALA A 381 17.03 13.22 18.22
CA ALA A 381 16.97 14.58 17.68
C ALA A 381 15.61 14.85 17.04
N SER A 382 14.90 15.88 17.52
CA SER A 382 13.59 16.29 16.99
C SER A 382 13.59 16.53 15.47
N ASN A 383 14.69 17.04 14.92
CA ASN A 383 14.79 17.36 13.50
C ASN A 383 15.18 16.19 12.59
N GLY A 384 15.31 14.96 13.11
CA GLY A 384 15.54 13.76 12.29
C GLY A 384 16.83 13.83 11.46
N ARG A 385 17.97 14.07 12.12
CA ARG A 385 19.27 14.06 11.44
C ARG A 385 19.79 12.63 11.25
N THR A 386 20.55 12.41 10.18
CA THR A 386 21.29 11.15 9.97
C THR A 386 22.15 10.82 11.20
N GLY A 387 22.11 9.56 11.65
CA GLY A 387 22.81 9.10 12.85
C GLY A 387 22.05 9.37 14.16
N THR A 388 20.79 9.77 14.10
CA THR A 388 19.91 10.00 15.25
C THR A 388 18.62 9.19 15.12
N TRP A 389 17.82 9.18 16.18
CA TRP A 389 16.44 8.71 16.12
C TRP A 389 15.47 9.84 16.46
N ASN A 390 14.26 9.77 15.94
CA ASN A 390 13.15 10.63 16.32
C ASN A 390 11.87 9.80 16.48
N PHE A 391 10.81 10.43 16.99
CA PHE A 391 9.52 9.79 17.15
C PHE A 391 8.46 10.62 16.41
N ASP A 392 7.73 9.98 15.51
CA ASP A 392 6.56 10.57 14.87
C ASP A 392 5.32 10.19 15.67
N GLY A 393 4.80 11.13 16.45
CA GLY A 393 3.63 10.90 17.28
C GLY A 393 2.32 10.79 16.49
N ALA A 394 2.25 11.27 15.24
CA ALA A 394 1.04 11.14 14.42
C ALA A 394 0.81 9.69 13.99
N SER A 395 1.89 8.95 13.69
CA SER A 395 1.84 7.55 13.30
C SER A 395 2.33 6.57 14.38
N LEU A 396 2.65 7.08 15.58
CA LEU A 396 3.32 6.34 16.66
C LEU A 396 4.52 5.53 16.15
N CYS A 397 5.36 6.20 15.36
CA CYS A 397 6.47 5.56 14.64
C CYS A 397 7.82 6.04 15.18
N LEU A 398 8.62 5.11 15.69
CA LEU A 398 10.03 5.35 15.95
C LEU A 398 10.81 5.31 14.64
N ASN A 399 11.47 6.41 14.28
CA ASN A 399 12.36 6.45 13.13
C ASN A 399 13.82 6.44 13.59
N ILE A 400 14.62 5.50 13.07
CA ILE A 400 16.07 5.44 13.31
C ILE A 400 16.77 5.69 11.99
N LEU A 401 17.39 6.86 11.84
CA LEU A 401 17.99 7.31 10.60
C LEU A 401 19.46 6.89 10.58
N LEU A 402 19.78 5.81 9.86
CA LEU A 402 21.14 5.28 9.83
C LEU A 402 22.04 6.14 8.92
N PRO A 403 23.34 6.29 9.25
CA PRO A 403 24.30 6.88 8.33
C PRO A 403 24.39 6.08 7.05
N GLU A 404 24.77 6.76 5.97
CA GLU A 404 25.08 6.09 4.72
C GLU A 404 26.22 5.07 4.95
N GLN A 405 25.95 3.82 4.60
CA GLN A 405 26.87 2.72 4.87
C GLN A 405 26.98 1.79 3.67
N ASP A 406 28.14 1.14 3.57
CA ASP A 406 28.37 0.04 2.64
C ASP A 406 27.40 -1.12 2.94
N CYS A 407 26.58 -1.49 1.97
CA CYS A 407 25.56 -2.52 2.13
C CYS A 407 26.12 -3.93 2.37
N ARG A 408 27.43 -4.13 2.16
CA ARG A 408 28.14 -5.40 2.45
C ARG A 408 28.59 -5.50 3.90
N ILE A 409 28.40 -4.46 4.71
CA ILE A 409 28.72 -4.47 6.14
C ILE A 409 27.43 -4.71 6.92
N PRO A 410 27.37 -5.70 7.81
CA PRO A 410 26.16 -5.94 8.60
C PRO A 410 25.88 -4.77 9.54
N GLN A 411 24.60 -4.54 9.80
CA GLN A 411 24.14 -3.61 10.82
C GLN A 411 23.26 -4.35 11.83
N GLN A 412 23.59 -4.20 13.10
CA GLN A 412 22.77 -4.64 14.22
C GLN A 412 22.26 -3.43 14.98
N ILE A 413 20.94 -3.27 15.01
CA ILE A 413 20.26 -2.18 15.68
C ILE A 413 19.53 -2.76 16.88
N ARG A 414 19.91 -2.30 18.08
CA ARG A 414 19.28 -2.70 19.34
C ARG A 414 18.49 -1.55 19.90
N ILE A 415 17.22 -1.81 20.16
CA ILE A 415 16.24 -0.88 20.68
C ILE A 415 15.79 -1.42 22.03
N THR A 416 15.89 -0.61 23.07
CA THR A 416 15.46 -0.98 24.42
C THR A 416 14.33 -0.07 24.85
N TYR A 417 13.29 -0.66 25.41
CA TYR A 417 12.11 0.00 25.96
C TYR A 417 12.12 -0.13 27.48
N ASP A 418 11.36 0.71 28.18
CA ASP A 418 11.17 0.55 29.63
C ASP A 418 10.36 -0.73 29.91
N THR A 419 9.17 -0.82 29.30
CA THR A 419 8.31 -2.01 29.23
C THR A 419 7.78 -2.20 27.81
N MET A 420 7.67 -3.41 27.28
CA MET A 420 7.04 -3.60 25.96
C MET A 420 5.53 -3.78 26.11
N GLN A 421 4.75 -2.87 25.53
CA GLN A 421 3.28 -2.89 25.55
C GLN A 421 2.70 -2.84 24.13
N TYR A 422 2.90 -3.86 23.30
CA TYR A 422 2.36 -3.87 21.92
C TYR A 422 0.83 -3.99 21.85
N GLY A 423 0.19 -4.56 22.89
CA GLY A 423 -1.25 -4.86 22.90
C GLY A 423 -2.15 -3.71 23.40
N GLU A 424 -1.60 -2.72 24.09
CA GLU A 424 -2.38 -1.65 24.75
C GLU A 424 -2.09 -0.25 24.19
N LEU A 425 -0.91 -0.04 23.58
CA LEU A 425 -0.50 1.31 23.18
C LEU A 425 -1.31 1.90 22.03
N ASN A 426 -1.75 1.07 21.07
CA ASN A 426 -2.30 1.56 19.79
C ASN A 426 -3.81 1.33 19.66
N ALA A 427 -4.59 1.46 20.73
CA ALA A 427 -6.05 1.29 20.71
C ALA A 427 -6.76 2.40 19.88
N GLY A 428 -6.51 2.43 18.57
CA GLY A 428 -6.98 3.42 17.61
C GLY A 428 -6.36 4.82 17.75
N LEU A 429 -5.24 4.99 18.47
CA LEU A 429 -4.68 6.34 18.72
C LEU A 429 -4.32 7.09 17.44
N VAL A 430 -3.73 6.41 16.44
CA VAL A 430 -3.37 7.03 15.15
C VAL A 430 -4.62 7.58 14.47
N GLU A 431 -5.69 6.79 14.43
CA GLU A 431 -6.98 7.23 13.92
C GLU A 431 -7.57 8.38 14.74
N LYS A 432 -7.58 8.28 16.08
CA LYS A 432 -8.09 9.36 16.96
C LYS A 432 -7.36 10.68 16.73
N PHE A 433 -6.02 10.66 16.63
CA PHE A 433 -5.24 11.86 16.32
C PHE A 433 -5.65 12.46 14.97
N LYS A 434 -5.79 11.62 13.95
CA LYS A 434 -6.22 12.05 12.63
C LYS A 434 -7.62 12.66 12.64
N ARG A 435 -8.59 12.01 13.29
CA ARG A 435 -9.98 12.52 13.44
C ARG A 435 -10.00 13.87 14.13
N LEU A 436 -9.25 14.03 15.21
CA LEU A 436 -9.16 15.31 15.91
C LEU A 436 -8.59 16.42 15.04
N SER A 437 -7.53 16.16 14.27
CA SER A 437 -6.98 17.16 13.35
C SER A 437 -8.00 17.53 12.26
N MET A 438 -8.78 16.58 11.75
CA MET A 438 -9.86 16.85 10.78
C MET A 438 -10.98 17.71 11.40
N ILE A 439 -11.47 17.33 12.57
CA ILE A 439 -12.54 18.06 13.29
C ILE A 439 -12.08 19.47 13.66
N THR A 440 -10.85 19.61 14.15
CA THR A 440 -10.27 20.91 14.47
C THR A 440 -10.12 21.78 13.24
N ALA A 441 -9.75 21.20 12.08
CA ALA A 441 -9.71 21.94 10.82
C ALA A 441 -11.11 22.41 10.40
N ASP A 442 -12.12 21.54 10.45
CA ASP A 442 -13.49 21.88 10.08
C ASP A 442 -14.10 22.97 10.98
N LEU A 443 -13.85 22.92 12.29
CA LEU A 443 -14.27 23.96 13.24
C LEU A 443 -13.55 25.30 12.99
N LYS A 444 -12.32 25.29 12.47
CA LYS A 444 -11.57 26.51 12.08
C LYS A 444 -12.05 27.10 10.76
N SER A 445 -12.43 26.26 9.80
CA SER A 445 -12.82 26.67 8.45
C SER A 445 -14.31 26.93 8.27
N GLY A 446 -15.15 26.47 9.20
CA GLY A 446 -16.59 26.63 9.15
C GLY A 446 -17.04 28.09 9.30
N ASP A 447 -18.17 28.41 8.68
CA ASP A 447 -18.91 29.64 8.97
C ASP A 447 -19.62 29.48 10.32
N ASN A 448 -18.88 29.74 11.41
CA ASN A 448 -19.38 29.67 12.79
C ASN A 448 -20.25 30.90 13.15
N GLY A 449 -20.86 31.56 12.16
CA GLY A 449 -21.53 32.83 12.33
C GLY A 449 -20.62 33.92 12.91
N ASN A 450 -21.23 34.90 13.60
CA ASN A 450 -20.52 36.05 14.18
C ASN A 450 -19.69 35.73 15.45
N GLU A 451 -19.65 34.47 15.93
CA GLU A 451 -18.96 34.10 17.17
C GLU A 451 -17.47 33.69 16.99
N GLY A 452 -17.00 33.56 15.74
CA GLY A 452 -15.58 33.31 15.45
C GLY A 452 -15.12 31.84 15.62
N ILE A 453 -13.81 31.63 15.68
CA ILE A 453 -13.18 30.30 15.82
C ILE A 453 -13.29 29.86 17.30
N SER A 454 -14.04 28.79 17.58
CA SER A 454 -14.15 28.22 18.93
C SER A 454 -13.45 26.86 19.01
N ILE A 455 -12.30 26.83 19.70
CA ILE A 455 -11.57 25.59 20.03
C ILE A 455 -11.48 25.54 21.54
N SER A 456 -12.09 24.52 22.15
CA SER A 456 -12.00 24.29 23.58
C SER A 456 -10.57 23.90 24.00
N ASN A 457 -10.24 24.14 25.27
CA ASN A 457 -8.94 23.76 25.80
C ASN A 457 -8.69 22.24 25.70
N ASN A 458 -9.72 21.40 25.91
CA ASN A 458 -9.55 19.96 25.78
C ASN A 458 -9.36 19.52 24.33
N LEU A 459 -10.09 20.10 23.37
CA LEU A 459 -9.87 19.83 21.95
C LEU A 459 -8.45 20.22 21.53
N GLY A 460 -8.00 21.43 21.92
CA GLY A 460 -6.63 21.88 21.65
C GLY A 460 -5.56 20.98 22.26
N THR A 461 -5.74 20.58 23.53
CA THR A 461 -4.82 19.70 24.25
C THR A 461 -4.73 18.31 23.60
N ALA A 462 -5.88 17.73 23.24
CA ALA A 462 -5.94 16.43 22.60
C ALA A 462 -5.36 16.47 21.17
N GLU A 463 -5.65 17.50 20.39
CA GLU A 463 -5.17 17.65 19.01
C GLU A 463 -3.65 17.83 18.96
N GLU A 464 -3.07 18.61 19.87
CA GLU A 464 -1.62 18.86 19.88
C GLU A 464 -0.81 17.66 20.40
N THR A 465 -1.47 16.68 21.03
CA THR A 465 -0.81 15.51 21.63
C THR A 465 0.15 14.84 20.65
N ASN A 466 -0.27 14.58 19.40
CA ASN A 466 0.58 13.91 18.41
C ASN A 466 1.92 14.63 18.17
N ARG A 467 1.93 15.97 18.15
CA ARG A 467 3.11 16.82 17.98
C ARG A 467 3.96 16.80 19.24
N LEU A 468 3.35 16.89 20.41
CA LEU A 468 4.03 16.82 21.70
C LEU A 468 4.75 15.49 21.91
N LEU A 469 4.16 14.37 21.49
CA LEU A 469 4.81 13.06 21.54
C LEU A 469 6.10 13.01 20.71
N GLY A 470 6.19 13.77 19.61
CA GLY A 470 7.39 13.85 18.78
C GLY A 470 8.46 14.81 19.34
N TYR A 471 8.05 15.93 19.93
CA TYR A 471 8.96 16.92 20.52
C TYR A 471 9.48 16.53 21.91
N HIS A 472 8.68 15.80 22.67
CA HIS A 472 8.93 15.45 24.07
C HIS A 472 8.65 13.96 24.34
N PRO A 473 9.32 13.04 23.61
CA PRO A 473 9.09 11.60 23.77
C PRO A 473 9.41 11.08 25.17
N GLU A 474 10.24 11.77 25.95
CA GLU A 474 10.52 11.45 27.36
C GLU A 474 9.29 11.61 28.27
N ARG A 475 8.28 12.36 27.82
CA ARG A 475 7.00 12.59 28.52
C ARG A 475 5.84 11.80 27.89
N PHE A 476 6.13 10.78 27.10
CA PHE A 476 5.14 9.99 26.36
C PHE A 476 3.90 9.60 27.20
N GLN A 477 4.14 8.94 28.34
CA GLN A 477 3.06 8.49 29.23
C GLN A 477 2.27 9.64 29.87
N TYR A 478 2.89 10.80 30.09
CA TYR A 478 2.19 11.98 30.59
C TYR A 478 1.21 12.52 29.53
N TYR A 479 1.66 12.69 28.29
CA TYR A 479 0.81 13.21 27.23
C TYR A 479 -0.31 12.25 26.83
N LEU A 480 -0.07 10.93 26.84
CA LEU A 480 -1.16 9.96 26.63
C LEU A 480 -2.25 10.06 27.71
N ARG A 481 -1.87 10.23 28.99
CA ARG A 481 -2.87 10.42 30.05
C ARG A 481 -3.66 11.73 29.89
N GLN A 482 -2.99 12.82 29.51
CA GLN A 482 -3.67 14.09 29.24
C GLN A 482 -4.61 13.97 28.05
N PHE A 483 -4.16 13.32 26.98
CA PHE A 483 -4.98 13.01 25.83
C PHE A 483 -6.23 12.23 26.20
N GLU A 484 -6.11 11.14 26.95
CA GLU A 484 -7.27 10.33 27.36
C GLU A 484 -8.27 11.11 28.23
N MET A 485 -7.78 11.98 29.12
CA MET A 485 -8.62 12.84 29.95
C MET A 485 -9.38 13.87 29.10
N SER A 486 -8.68 14.56 28.20
CA SER A 486 -9.29 15.56 27.32
C SER A 486 -10.21 14.93 26.29
N TYR A 487 -9.80 13.83 25.65
CA TYR A 487 -10.56 13.14 24.59
C TYR A 487 -11.98 12.77 25.03
N LYS A 488 -12.14 12.31 26.28
CA LYS A 488 -13.43 11.93 26.85
C LYS A 488 -14.42 13.09 26.98
N LEU A 489 -13.92 14.33 27.07
CA LEU A 489 -14.74 15.53 27.26
C LEU A 489 -15.15 16.18 25.93
N ILE A 490 -14.44 15.89 24.83
CA ILE A 490 -14.65 16.54 23.53
C ILE A 490 -16.08 16.39 22.99
N PRO A 491 -16.75 15.22 23.06
CA PRO A 491 -18.12 15.10 22.57
C PRO A 491 -19.10 16.09 23.23
N ASP A 492 -19.00 16.27 24.55
CA ASP A 492 -19.86 17.21 25.28
C ASP A 492 -19.51 18.66 24.99
N GLU A 493 -18.22 18.96 24.78
CA GLU A 493 -17.79 20.29 24.36
C GLU A 493 -18.34 20.63 22.96
N ILE A 494 -18.28 19.70 22.00
CA ILE A 494 -18.89 19.90 20.68
C ILE A 494 -20.40 20.13 20.79
N ARG A 495 -21.12 19.38 21.65
CA ARG A 495 -22.55 19.60 21.91
C ARG A 495 -22.82 21.02 22.42
N SER A 496 -21.92 21.54 23.25
CA SER A 496 -22.06 22.87 23.86
C SER A 496 -21.82 24.06 22.92
N LEU A 497 -21.25 23.83 21.73
CA LEU A 497 -20.95 24.89 20.75
C LEU A 497 -22.23 25.52 20.22
N LYS A 498 -22.56 26.74 20.63
CA LYS A 498 -23.78 27.44 20.19
C LYS A 498 -23.73 27.85 18.71
N ALA A 499 -22.54 28.17 18.23
CA ALA A 499 -22.25 28.62 16.88
C ALA A 499 -22.32 27.53 15.78
N VAL A 500 -22.42 26.25 16.17
CA VAL A 500 -22.47 25.11 15.25
C VAL A 500 -23.90 24.56 15.26
N ASP A 501 -24.46 24.24 14.10
CA ASP A 501 -25.80 23.64 14.05
C ASP A 501 -25.80 22.18 14.55
N GLU A 502 -26.94 21.70 15.05
CA GLU A 502 -27.06 20.35 15.62
C GLU A 502 -26.73 19.23 14.64
N THR A 503 -26.97 19.41 13.34
CA THR A 503 -26.65 18.39 12.33
C THR A 503 -25.14 18.24 12.23
N LYS A 504 -24.42 19.35 12.12
CA LYS A 504 -22.96 19.36 12.07
C LYS A 504 -22.35 18.81 13.36
N LYS A 505 -22.88 19.16 14.54
CA LYS A 505 -22.43 18.58 15.82
C LYS A 505 -22.53 17.06 15.84
N ASN A 506 -23.68 16.52 15.42
CA ASN A 506 -23.90 15.08 15.41
C ASN A 506 -22.95 14.36 14.44
N ILE A 507 -22.63 14.96 13.29
CA ILE A 507 -21.63 14.44 12.35
C ILE A 507 -20.24 14.40 13.02
N LEU A 508 -19.79 15.51 13.61
CA LEU A 508 -18.47 15.59 14.25
C LEU A 508 -18.34 14.60 15.43
N ILE A 509 -19.39 14.45 16.23
CA ILE A 509 -19.40 13.50 17.35
C ILE A 509 -19.41 12.06 16.83
N SER A 510 -20.20 11.76 15.79
CA SER A 510 -20.18 10.44 15.17
C SER A 510 -18.79 10.09 14.64
N GLN A 511 -18.07 11.05 14.06
CA GLN A 511 -16.70 10.86 13.57
C GLN A 511 -15.66 10.59 14.67
N LEU A 512 -15.93 11.00 15.92
CA LEU A 512 -15.07 10.73 17.07
C LEU A 512 -15.32 9.37 17.73
N LEU A 513 -16.55 8.86 17.60
CA LEU A 513 -17.04 7.68 18.31
C LEU A 513 -17.02 6.41 17.46
N GLN A 514 -17.04 6.56 16.13
CA GLN A 514 -16.73 5.48 15.19
C GLN A 514 -15.22 5.27 15.11
#